data_AF-A0A932L1D5-F1
#
_entry.id   AF-A0A932L1D5-F1
#
_cell.length_a   1.000
_cell.length_b   1.000
_cell.length_c   1.000
_cell.angle_alpha   90.00
_cell.angle_beta   90.00
_cell.angle_gamma   90.00
#
_symmetry.space_group_name_H-M   'P 1'
#
loop_
_entity.id
_entity.type
_entity.pdbx_description
1 polymer ?
#
loop_
_entity_poly.entity_id
_entity_poly.type
_entity_poly.pdbx_seq_one_letter_code
_entity_poly.pdbx_strand_id
1 'polypeptide(L)'
;MEQAVTIVRLEDKLVIALPKGRILDEAMPLVRAAGILPEPAFDDPKSRLLRFATNHPHIDIIRVRSFDVATFVAFGAAHLGIAGNDVLMEFDYPELYAPLDLGIGACRLSVAEPDDLAASDDPKRWSHVRIATKYPEVTRRHFAARGVQAECVKLNGAME
;
A
#
# COMPACT_ATOMS: atom_id res chain seq x y z
N MET A 1 14.08 21.06 17.13
CA MET A 1 13.20 20.66 16.02
C MET A 1 12.08 19.87 16.67
N GLU A 2 11.00 20.58 16.96
CA GLU A 2 9.93 20.13 17.85
C GLU A 2 8.97 19.27 17.02
N GLN A 3 8.99 17.95 17.23
CA GLN A 3 7.98 17.07 16.65
C GLN A 3 6.66 17.38 17.34
N ALA A 4 5.74 18.02 16.61
CA ALA A 4 4.36 18.13 17.03
C ALA A 4 3.75 16.72 17.06
N VAL A 5 3.77 16.10 18.23
CA VAL A 5 2.99 14.89 18.49
C VAL A 5 1.53 15.31 18.48
N THR A 6 0.78 14.90 17.45
CA THR A 6 -0.67 15.06 17.44
C THR A 6 -1.25 14.20 18.57
N ILE A 7 -1.62 14.85 19.68
CA ILE A 7 -2.34 14.20 20.77
C ILE A 7 -3.77 13.95 20.28
N VAL A 8 -4.08 12.70 19.92
CA VAL A 8 -5.45 12.27 19.64
C VAL A 8 -6.23 12.38 20.94
N ARG A 9 -7.18 13.32 21.02
CA ARG A 9 -8.07 13.41 22.18
C ARG A 9 -9.07 12.27 22.10
N LEU A 10 -9.54 11.74 23.23
CA LEU A 10 -10.56 10.68 23.30
C LEU A 10 -11.88 11.04 22.57
N GLU A 11 -12.05 12.31 22.22
CA GLU A 11 -13.20 12.89 21.53
C GLU A 11 -13.05 12.83 20.00
N ASP A 12 -11.82 12.62 19.50
CA ASP A 12 -11.53 12.54 18.07
C ASP A 12 -11.77 11.12 17.55
N LYS A 13 -12.42 11.02 16.39
CA LYS A 13 -12.66 9.71 15.76
C LYS A 13 -11.36 9.08 15.28
N LEU A 14 -11.17 7.80 15.59
CA LEU A 14 -10.19 6.95 14.94
C LEU A 14 -10.60 6.74 13.47
N VAL A 15 -9.62 6.75 12.57
CA VAL A 15 -9.87 6.63 11.12
C VAL A 15 -9.05 5.47 10.59
N ILE A 16 -9.71 4.50 9.96
CA ILE A 16 -9.08 3.31 9.38
C ILE A 16 -9.07 3.44 7.86
N ALA A 17 -7.88 3.44 7.26
CA ALA A 17 -7.71 3.45 5.82
C ALA A 17 -7.76 2.04 5.23
N LEU A 18 -8.78 1.77 4.42
CA LEU A 18 -8.92 0.52 3.68
C LEU A 18 -8.58 0.73 2.19
N PRO A 19 -7.73 -0.15 1.61
CA PRO A 19 -7.38 -0.08 0.20
C PRO A 19 -8.56 -0.56 -0.65
N LYS A 20 -8.79 0.07 -1.80
CA LYS A 20 -9.74 -0.42 -2.82
C LYS A 20 -9.22 -1.65 -3.56
N GLY A 21 -10.14 -2.33 -4.27
CA GLY A 21 -9.83 -3.45 -5.17
C GLY A 21 -9.69 -4.77 -4.42
N ARG A 22 -8.91 -5.70 -4.97
CA ARG A 22 -8.79 -7.10 -4.49
C ARG A 22 -8.58 -7.22 -2.97
N ILE A 23 -7.71 -6.40 -2.39
CA ILE A 23 -7.39 -6.47 -0.95
C ILE A 23 -8.62 -6.13 -0.10
N LEU A 24 -9.54 -5.28 -0.58
CA LEU A 24 -10.73 -4.90 0.16
C LEU A 24 -11.63 -6.11 0.42
N ASP A 25 -11.82 -6.95 -0.60
CA ASP A 25 -12.71 -8.12 -0.55
C ASP A 25 -12.21 -9.13 0.48
N GLU A 26 -10.89 -9.27 0.63
CA GLU A 26 -10.24 -10.13 1.63
C GLU A 26 -10.16 -9.47 3.02
N ALA A 27 -10.02 -8.14 3.08
CA ALA A 27 -9.91 -7.39 4.33
C ALA A 27 -11.24 -7.24 5.07
N MET A 28 -12.34 -7.05 4.34
CA MET A 28 -13.66 -6.80 4.95
C MET A 28 -14.14 -7.94 5.88
N PRO A 29 -13.97 -9.23 5.56
CA PRO A 29 -14.24 -10.31 6.50
C PRO A 29 -13.51 -10.15 7.85
N LEU A 30 -12.23 -9.74 7.84
CA LEU A 30 -11.45 -9.51 9.06
C LEU A 30 -11.97 -8.30 9.84
N VAL A 31 -12.28 -7.20 9.15
CA VAL A 31 -12.85 -5.98 9.76
C VAL A 31 -14.19 -6.27 10.42
N ARG A 32 -15.07 -7.03 9.73
CA ARG A 32 -16.37 -7.46 10.28
C ARG A 32 -16.20 -8.44 11.44
N ALA A 33 -15.24 -9.36 11.38
CA ALA A 33 -14.92 -10.27 12.47
C ALA A 33 -14.39 -9.53 13.73
N ALA A 34 -13.71 -8.40 13.54
CA ALA A 34 -13.33 -7.49 14.62
C ALA A 34 -14.51 -6.64 15.16
N GLY A 35 -15.74 -6.87 14.68
CA GLY A 35 -16.95 -6.19 15.15
C GLY A 35 -17.14 -4.78 14.59
N ILE A 36 -16.40 -4.40 13.54
CA ILE A 36 -16.52 -3.10 12.86
C ILE A 36 -17.36 -3.29 11.60
N LEU A 37 -18.52 -2.64 11.59
CA LEU A 37 -19.49 -2.72 10.50
C LEU A 37 -19.68 -1.32 9.91
N PRO A 38 -19.28 -1.07 8.65
CA PRO A 38 -19.52 0.21 8.02
C PRO A 38 -21.00 0.41 7.69
N GLU A 39 -21.41 1.66 7.49
CA GLU A 39 -22.73 2.00 7.00
C GLU A 39 -23.02 1.43 5.59
N PRO A 40 -24.30 1.23 5.19
CA PRO A 40 -24.64 0.57 3.92
C PRO A 40 -24.05 1.24 2.67
N ALA A 41 -23.79 2.55 2.71
CA ALA A 41 -23.20 3.29 1.61
C ALA A 41 -21.76 2.85 1.28
N PHE A 42 -21.08 2.13 2.18
CA PHE A 42 -19.74 1.59 1.96
C PHE A 42 -19.71 0.50 0.87
N ASP A 43 -20.69 -0.39 0.92
CA ASP A 43 -20.83 -1.54 0.02
C ASP A 43 -21.56 -1.15 -1.29
N ASP A 44 -22.12 0.07 -1.38
CA ASP A 44 -22.77 0.56 -2.60
C ASP A 44 -21.74 0.96 -3.67
N PRO A 45 -21.67 0.26 -4.83
CA PRO A 45 -20.75 0.61 -5.91
C PRO A 45 -21.05 1.97 -6.56
N LYS A 46 -22.26 2.51 -6.41
CA LYS A 46 -22.64 3.85 -6.91
C LYS A 46 -22.25 4.97 -5.94
N SER A 47 -21.93 4.63 -4.70
CA SER A 47 -21.53 5.60 -3.69
C SER A 47 -20.19 6.24 -4.05
N ARG A 48 -20.20 7.57 -4.08
CA ARG A 48 -19.00 8.41 -4.30
C ARG A 48 -18.34 8.85 -3.00
N LEU A 49 -18.87 8.42 -1.86
CA LEU A 49 -18.28 8.72 -0.57
C LEU A 49 -16.90 8.07 -0.45
N LEU A 50 -16.02 8.74 0.29
CA LEU A 50 -14.67 8.28 0.60
C LEU A 50 -14.45 8.02 2.09
N ARG A 51 -15.35 8.54 2.94
CA ARG A 51 -15.37 8.37 4.38
C ARG A 51 -16.74 7.84 4.78
N PHE A 52 -16.75 6.86 5.67
CA PHE A 52 -17.92 6.10 6.04
C PHE A 52 -17.98 5.95 7.55
N ALA A 53 -19.16 6.18 8.12
CA ALA A 53 -19.40 5.87 9.51
C ALA A 53 -19.42 4.34 9.74
N THR A 54 -19.23 3.92 10.99
CA THR A 54 -19.39 2.53 11.41
C THR A 54 -20.43 2.41 12.52
N ASN A 55 -20.72 1.19 12.95
CA ASN A 55 -21.51 0.90 14.15
C ASN A 55 -20.87 1.43 15.45
N HIS A 56 -19.59 1.84 15.41
CA HIS A 56 -18.90 2.47 16.54
C HIS A 56 -18.82 3.99 16.33
N PRO A 57 -19.32 4.82 17.27
CA PRO A 57 -19.39 6.27 17.08
C PRO A 57 -18.01 6.96 16.96
N HIS A 58 -16.95 6.31 17.46
CA HIS A 58 -15.58 6.83 17.46
C HIS A 58 -14.70 6.22 16.36
N ILE A 59 -15.25 5.42 15.43
CA ILE A 59 -14.49 4.80 14.36
C ILE A 59 -15.14 5.12 13.01
N ASP A 60 -14.36 5.75 12.14
CA ASP A 60 -14.70 5.90 10.74
C ASP A 60 -13.75 5.09 9.86
N ILE A 61 -14.24 4.68 8.69
CA ILE A 61 -13.45 4.03 7.66
C ILE A 61 -13.31 4.98 6.47
N ILE A 62 -12.12 5.07 5.91
CA ILE A 62 -11.90 5.72 4.62
C ILE A 62 -11.48 4.71 3.58
N ARG A 63 -11.93 4.91 2.34
CA ARG A 63 -11.70 4.01 1.22
C ARG A 63 -10.77 4.69 0.20
N VAL A 64 -9.50 4.29 0.21
CA VAL A 64 -8.41 4.97 -0.53
C VAL A 64 -7.78 4.04 -1.57
N ARG A 65 -6.94 4.58 -2.46
CA ARG A 65 -6.13 3.74 -3.35
C ARG A 65 -5.08 3.01 -2.51
N SER A 66 -4.71 1.78 -2.89
CA SER A 66 -3.77 0.97 -2.11
C SER A 66 -2.43 1.66 -1.87
N PHE A 67 -1.95 2.42 -2.85
CA PHE A 67 -0.69 3.18 -2.76
C PHE A 67 -0.76 4.38 -1.82
N ASP A 68 -1.96 4.89 -1.52
CA ASP A 68 -2.14 6.06 -0.66
C ASP A 68 -2.25 5.67 0.82
N VAL A 69 -2.54 4.40 1.15
CA VAL A 69 -2.76 3.95 2.55
C VAL A 69 -1.56 4.30 3.43
N ALA A 70 -0.35 3.93 2.99
CA ALA A 70 0.88 4.18 3.75
C ALA A 70 1.07 5.68 4.03
N THR A 71 0.91 6.52 3.01
CA THR A 71 1.01 7.98 3.12
C THR A 71 -0.06 8.54 4.06
N PHE A 72 -1.31 8.06 3.96
CA PHE A 72 -2.39 8.55 4.81
C PHE A 72 -2.16 8.25 6.28
N VAL A 73 -1.62 7.07 6.60
CA VAL A 73 -1.29 6.71 7.98
C VAL A 73 -0.05 7.46 8.46
N ALA A 74 1.02 7.52 7.66
CA ALA A 74 2.28 8.17 8.04
C ALA A 74 2.10 9.66 8.37
N PHE A 75 1.24 10.36 7.63
CA PHE A 75 1.00 11.79 7.81
C PHE A 75 -0.30 12.12 8.58
N GLY A 76 -0.93 11.12 9.22
CA GLY A 76 -2.04 11.33 10.14
C GLY A 76 -3.40 11.67 9.51
N ALA A 77 -3.56 11.48 8.19
CA ALA A 77 -4.88 11.53 7.55
C ALA A 77 -5.76 10.31 7.91
N ALA A 78 -5.11 9.20 8.28
CA ALA A 78 -5.69 8.06 8.94
C ALA A 78 -4.82 7.64 10.13
N HIS A 79 -5.40 6.95 11.09
CA HIS A 79 -4.70 6.50 12.31
C HIS A 79 -4.25 5.03 12.20
N LEU A 80 -4.98 4.23 11.43
CA LEU A 80 -4.70 2.83 11.13
C LEU A 80 -4.95 2.59 9.65
N GLY A 81 -4.35 1.54 9.09
CA GLY A 81 -4.63 1.16 7.72
C GLY A 81 -4.20 -0.25 7.38
N ILE A 82 -4.79 -0.80 6.32
CA ILE A 82 -4.39 -2.08 5.73
C ILE A 82 -3.63 -1.80 4.45
N ALA A 83 -2.33 -2.09 4.44
CA ALA A 83 -1.47 -1.87 3.28
C ALA A 83 -0.86 -3.19 2.81
N GLY A 84 -0.63 -3.30 1.51
CA GLY A 84 0.18 -4.38 0.96
C GLY A 84 1.65 -4.21 1.34
N ASN A 85 2.36 -5.32 1.53
CA ASN A 85 3.79 -5.26 1.87
C ASN A 85 4.63 -4.60 0.77
N ASP A 86 4.21 -4.71 -0.49
CA ASP A 86 4.82 -4.00 -1.61
C ASP A 86 4.77 -2.46 -1.43
N VAL A 87 3.66 -1.94 -0.92
CA VAL A 87 3.49 -0.51 -0.63
C VAL A 87 4.35 -0.10 0.57
N LEU A 88 4.36 -0.91 1.63
CA LEU A 88 5.19 -0.63 2.81
C LEU A 88 6.69 -0.59 2.47
N MET A 89 7.17 -1.57 1.69
CA MET A 89 8.57 -1.64 1.25
C MET A 89 8.96 -0.48 0.31
N GLU A 90 8.03 0.00 -0.50
CA GLU A 90 8.29 1.08 -1.45
C GLU A 90 8.39 2.44 -0.78
N PHE A 91 7.48 2.75 0.14
CA PHE A 91 7.47 4.04 0.82
C PHE A 91 8.40 4.08 2.03
N ASP A 92 8.47 3.00 2.80
CA ASP A 92 9.40 2.82 3.92
C ASP A 92 9.42 4.01 4.89
N TYR A 93 8.24 4.58 5.15
CA TYR A 93 8.09 5.73 6.04
C TYR A 93 8.45 5.32 7.48
N PRO A 94 9.37 6.02 8.16
CA PRO A 94 9.77 5.69 9.54
C PRO A 94 8.63 5.89 10.54
N GLU A 95 7.59 6.66 10.19
CA GLU A 95 6.39 6.88 10.99
C GLU A 95 5.46 5.66 11.03
N LEU A 96 5.64 4.69 10.12
CA LEU A 96 4.78 3.51 10.04
C LEU A 96 5.27 2.37 10.93
N TYR A 97 4.34 1.83 11.71
CA TYR A 97 4.53 0.59 12.45
C TYR A 97 3.58 -0.48 11.90
N ALA A 98 4.13 -1.59 11.40
CA ALA A 98 3.39 -2.71 10.83
C ALA A 98 3.52 -3.97 11.72
N PRO A 99 2.76 -4.06 12.82
CA PRO A 99 2.90 -5.14 13.81
C PRO A 99 2.30 -6.49 13.39
N LEU A 100 1.42 -6.49 12.39
CA LEU A 100 0.55 -7.62 12.09
C LEU A 100 0.55 -7.93 10.59
N ASP A 101 0.91 -9.17 10.26
CA ASP A 101 0.60 -9.76 8.96
C ASP A 101 -0.81 -10.36 9.03
N LEU A 102 -1.70 -9.88 8.16
CA LEU A 102 -3.10 -10.33 8.09
C LEU A 102 -3.28 -11.63 7.29
N GLY A 103 -2.25 -12.09 6.58
CA GLY A 103 -2.31 -13.31 5.77
C GLY A 103 -3.21 -13.22 4.53
N ILE A 104 -3.51 -12.00 4.06
CA ILE A 104 -4.36 -11.72 2.90
C ILE A 104 -3.59 -11.06 1.77
N GLY A 105 -4.15 -11.08 0.56
CA GLY A 105 -3.62 -10.33 -0.59
C GLY A 105 -2.31 -10.88 -1.13
N ALA A 106 -2.04 -12.18 -0.94
CA ALA A 106 -0.79 -12.82 -1.34
C ALA A 106 -0.41 -12.52 -2.80
N CYS A 107 0.85 -12.16 -3.00
CA CYS A 107 1.46 -11.90 -4.30
C CYS A 107 2.98 -11.98 -4.20
N ARG A 108 3.67 -11.84 -5.34
CA ARG A 108 5.12 -11.68 -5.41
C ARG A 108 5.48 -10.51 -6.32
N LEU A 109 6.52 -9.77 -5.96
CA LEU A 109 7.17 -8.84 -6.89
C LEU A 109 8.11 -9.65 -7.78
N SER A 110 8.03 -9.42 -9.09
CA SER A 110 8.83 -10.12 -10.10
C SER A 110 9.49 -9.10 -11.03
N VAL A 111 10.69 -9.44 -11.52
CA VAL A 111 11.29 -8.78 -12.69
C VAL A 111 10.85 -9.58 -13.91
N ALA A 112 10.45 -8.89 -14.97
CA ALA A 112 9.98 -9.49 -16.21
C ALA A 112 10.60 -8.75 -17.41
N GLU A 113 10.78 -9.48 -18.50
CA GLU A 113 11.28 -9.00 -19.77
C GLU A 113 10.54 -9.71 -20.92
N PRO A 114 10.56 -9.17 -22.16
CA PRO A 114 10.04 -9.87 -23.33
C PRO A 114 10.74 -11.21 -23.59
N ASP A 115 9.99 -12.23 -24.03
CA ASP A 115 10.51 -13.58 -24.28
C ASP A 115 11.64 -13.63 -25.32
N ASP A 116 11.61 -12.73 -26.31
CA ASP A 116 12.64 -12.61 -27.34
C ASP A 116 13.96 -12.06 -26.80
N LEU A 117 13.91 -11.18 -25.78
CA LEU A 117 15.09 -10.63 -25.12
C LEU A 117 15.77 -11.70 -24.25
N ALA A 118 14.97 -12.48 -23.51
CA ALA A 118 15.43 -13.51 -22.59
C ALA A 118 16.32 -14.60 -23.24
N ALA A 119 16.20 -14.79 -24.57
CA ALA A 119 17.04 -15.74 -25.31
C ALA A 119 18.52 -15.33 -25.37
N SER A 120 18.82 -14.05 -25.21
CA SER A 120 20.17 -13.49 -25.35
C SER A 120 20.64 -12.71 -24.13
N ASP A 121 19.74 -12.38 -23.21
CA ASP A 121 20.08 -11.60 -22.02
C ASP A 121 20.78 -12.45 -20.94
N ASP A 122 21.75 -11.84 -20.25
CA ASP A 122 22.47 -12.46 -19.13
C ASP A 122 22.49 -11.48 -17.95
N PRO A 123 21.56 -11.64 -16.98
CA PRO A 123 21.47 -10.77 -15.82
C PRO A 123 22.74 -10.69 -14.97
N LYS A 124 23.66 -11.66 -15.08
CA LYS A 124 24.93 -11.65 -14.34
C LYS A 124 25.95 -10.66 -14.90
N ARG A 125 25.75 -10.20 -16.14
CA ARG A 125 26.63 -9.26 -16.83
C ARG A 125 26.15 -7.82 -16.75
N TRP A 126 24.96 -7.58 -16.20
CA TRP A 126 24.42 -6.24 -16.09
C TRP A 126 25.29 -5.39 -15.16
N SER A 127 25.79 -4.28 -15.68
CA SER A 127 26.31 -3.17 -14.86
C SER A 127 25.26 -2.06 -14.69
N HIS A 128 24.35 -1.93 -15.67
CA HIS A 128 23.29 -0.95 -15.71
C HIS A 128 22.05 -1.54 -16.41
N VAL A 129 20.85 -1.22 -15.91
CA VAL A 129 19.58 -1.64 -16.51
C VAL A 129 18.53 -0.52 -16.39
N ARG A 130 17.70 -0.36 -17.42
CA ARG A 130 16.53 0.54 -17.38
C ARG A 130 15.28 -0.28 -17.10
N ILE A 131 14.54 0.09 -16.05
CA ILE A 131 13.37 -0.66 -15.58
C ILE A 131 12.17 0.27 -15.51
N ALA A 132 11.12 -0.06 -16.26
CA ALA A 132 9.81 0.55 -16.07
C ALA A 132 9.15 -0.09 -14.84
N THR A 133 8.85 0.70 -13.80
CA THR A 133 8.35 0.15 -12.54
C THR A 133 7.40 1.12 -11.83
N LYS A 134 6.38 0.58 -11.16
CA LYS A 134 5.61 1.29 -10.15
C LYS A 134 6.35 1.37 -8.81
N TYR A 135 7.42 0.62 -8.61
CA TYR A 135 8.12 0.48 -7.34
C TYR A 135 9.62 0.86 -7.48
N PRO A 136 9.96 2.12 -7.82
CA PRO A 136 11.34 2.53 -8.03
C PRO A 136 12.25 2.27 -6.82
N GLU A 137 11.80 2.47 -5.58
CA GLU A 137 12.67 2.25 -4.42
C GLU A 137 12.97 0.76 -4.23
N VAL A 138 11.96 -0.10 -4.29
CA VAL A 138 12.16 -1.55 -4.20
C VAL A 138 13.01 -2.06 -5.36
N THR A 139 12.77 -1.58 -6.58
CA THR A 139 13.56 -1.94 -7.76
C THR A 139 15.03 -1.54 -7.58
N ARG A 140 15.33 -0.31 -7.15
CA ARG A 140 16.71 0.12 -6.93
C ARG A 140 17.40 -0.72 -5.88
N ARG A 141 16.75 -1.01 -4.74
CA ARG A 141 17.31 -1.88 -3.68
C ARG A 141 17.59 -3.29 -4.21
N HIS A 142 16.66 -3.87 -4.99
CA HIS A 142 16.80 -5.20 -5.57
C HIS A 142 18.04 -5.32 -6.48
N PHE A 143 18.28 -4.34 -7.34
CA PHE A 143 19.42 -4.34 -8.27
C PHE A 143 20.73 -3.91 -7.60
N ALA A 144 20.68 -2.96 -6.67
CA ALA A 144 21.85 -2.53 -5.90
C ALA A 144 22.45 -3.69 -5.08
N ALA A 145 21.63 -4.58 -4.51
CA ALA A 145 22.08 -5.78 -3.82
C ALA A 145 22.87 -6.75 -4.72
N ARG A 146 22.78 -6.61 -6.05
CA ARG A 146 23.51 -7.39 -7.05
C ARG A 146 24.67 -6.61 -7.69
N GLY A 147 24.94 -5.38 -7.24
CA GLY A 147 25.93 -4.50 -7.84
C GLY A 147 25.51 -3.91 -9.20
N VAL A 148 24.21 -3.93 -9.52
CA VAL A 148 23.66 -3.41 -10.79
C VAL A 148 23.02 -2.06 -10.55
N GLN A 149 23.34 -1.06 -11.38
CA GLN A 149 22.68 0.24 -11.35
C GLN A 149 21.33 0.18 -12.09
N ALA A 150 20.21 0.30 -11.38
CA ALA A 150 18.89 0.39 -11.99
C ALA A 150 18.46 1.85 -12.21
N GLU A 151 18.29 2.25 -13.46
CA GLU A 151 17.58 3.47 -13.85
C GLU A 151 16.08 3.17 -13.92
N CYS A 152 15.33 3.69 -12.96
CA CYS A 152 13.90 3.42 -12.84
C CYS A 152 13.07 4.48 -13.57
N VAL A 153 12.24 4.05 -14.53
CA VAL A 153 11.20 4.86 -15.16
C VAL A 153 9.89 4.62 -14.40
N LYS A 154 9.46 5.61 -13.61
CA LYS A 154 8.25 5.49 -12.77
C LYS A 154 6.99 5.45 -13.65
N LEU A 155 6.23 4.37 -13.52
CA LEU A 155 4.88 4.23 -14.09
C LEU A 155 3.82 4.15 -12.99
N ASN A 156 2.59 4.55 -13.30
CA ASN A 156 1.46 4.52 -12.37
C ASN A 156 0.50 3.33 -12.61
N GLY A 157 0.62 2.67 -13.75
CA GLY A 157 -0.17 1.50 -14.18
C GLY A 157 0.30 1.02 -15.56
N ALA A 158 -0.26 -0.10 -16.04
CA ALA A 158 0.08 -0.77 -17.30
C ALA A 158 1.60 -1.01 -17.44
N MET A 159 2.11 -2.05 -16.77
CA MET A 159 3.54 -2.39 -16.82
C MET A 159 3.85 -3.49 -17.83
N GLU A 160 2.82 -4.16 -18.33
CA GLU A 160 2.86 -5.14 -19.41
C GLU A 160 3.11 -4.54 -20.80
#